data_AF-A0A7S1K1P0-F1
#
_entry.id   AF-A0A7S1K1P0-F1
#
_cell.length_a   1.000
_cell.length_b   1.000
_cell.length_c   1.000
_cell.angle_alpha   90.00
_cell.angle_beta   90.00
_cell.angle_gamma   90.00
#
_symmetry.space_group_name_H-M   'P 1'
#
loop_
_entity.id
_entity.type
_entity.pdbx_description
1 polymer ?
#
loop_
_entity_poly.entity_id
_entity_poly.type
_entity_poly.pdbx_seq_one_letter_code
_entity_poly.pdbx_strand_id
1 'polypeptide(L)'
;SPEGVPYLSQQNDNLRQELPTLGDEVPSCLPLARGAFGNEPDAINLWIGDSRAVSAIHKDHYENLYAVFEGEKTFTLLPPSDFPFLHEGHYREARFVSRRRTDSAGSRSSDAPQLLGPVGPSSSFYVQLEDTRLPWIPVDPDRPDFTRYPRLRHAHPIHCCVRAGEVL
;
A
#
# COMPACT_ATOMS: atom_id res chain seq x y z
N SER A 1 10.28 -19.19 -10.29
CA SER A 1 10.68 -17.84 -9.86
C SER A 1 9.48 -17.16 -9.24
N PRO A 2 9.60 -16.37 -8.16
CA PRO A 2 8.44 -15.64 -7.68
C PRO A 2 8.00 -14.66 -8.78
N GLU A 3 6.83 -14.91 -9.32
CA GLU A 3 6.14 -14.04 -10.27
C GLU A 3 5.73 -12.74 -9.55
N GLY A 4 5.70 -11.62 -10.26
CA GLY A 4 5.26 -10.36 -9.67
C GLY A 4 3.84 -10.48 -9.13
N VAL A 5 3.52 -9.72 -8.08
CA VAL A 5 2.16 -9.64 -7.53
C VAL A 5 1.50 -8.40 -8.13
N PRO A 6 0.54 -8.55 -9.07
CA PRO A 6 -0.17 -7.40 -9.63
C PRO A 6 -1.10 -6.80 -8.58
N TYR A 7 -1.12 -5.47 -8.51
CA TYR A 7 -2.03 -4.72 -7.66
C TYR A 7 -2.28 -3.35 -8.28
N LEU A 8 -3.51 -3.09 -8.72
CA LEU A 8 -3.97 -1.75 -9.10
C LEU A 8 -4.30 -1.02 -7.80
N SER A 9 -3.47 -0.05 -7.42
CA SER A 9 -3.59 0.59 -6.10
C SER A 9 -3.11 2.04 -6.08
N GLN A 10 -3.11 2.72 -7.23
CA GLN A 10 -2.71 4.11 -7.30
C GLN A 10 -3.74 4.99 -6.57
N GLN A 11 -3.31 5.66 -5.51
CA GLN A 11 -4.17 6.48 -4.65
C GLN A 11 -4.08 7.96 -5.05
N ASN A 12 -4.46 8.27 -6.29
CA ASN A 12 -4.44 9.65 -6.81
C ASN A 12 -5.61 9.89 -7.75
N ASP A 13 -6.80 9.53 -7.27
CA ASP A 13 -8.06 9.68 -7.99
C ASP A 13 -8.14 8.84 -9.28
N ASN A 14 -7.58 7.62 -9.22
CA ASN A 14 -7.35 6.81 -10.41
C ASN A 14 -8.65 6.39 -11.12
N LEU A 15 -9.78 6.24 -10.41
CA LEU A 15 -11.03 5.83 -11.04
C LEU A 15 -11.53 6.92 -11.98
N ARG A 16 -11.57 8.17 -11.52
CA ARG A 16 -12.03 9.31 -12.34
C ARG A 16 -11.04 9.63 -13.46
N GLN A 17 -9.74 9.52 -13.20
CA GLN A 17 -8.70 9.94 -14.15
C GLN A 17 -8.38 8.87 -15.21
N GLU A 18 -8.37 7.59 -14.85
CA GLU A 18 -7.89 6.52 -15.72
C GLU A 18 -9.01 5.61 -16.24
N LEU A 19 -10.12 5.51 -15.52
CA LEU A 19 -11.23 4.59 -15.82
C LEU A 19 -12.60 5.31 -15.76
N PRO A 20 -12.78 6.45 -16.45
CA PRO A 20 -13.96 7.31 -16.29
C PRO A 20 -15.28 6.59 -16.61
N THR A 21 -15.27 5.68 -17.61
CA THR A 21 -16.47 4.90 -17.97
C THR A 21 -16.98 4.02 -16.83
N LEU A 22 -16.07 3.49 -16.00
CA LEU A 22 -16.44 2.74 -14.81
C LEU A 22 -16.83 3.69 -13.67
N GLY A 23 -16.20 4.87 -13.60
CA GLY A 23 -16.58 5.94 -12.69
C GLY A 23 -18.05 6.37 -12.84
N ASP A 24 -18.58 6.36 -14.06
CA ASP A 24 -19.99 6.66 -14.33
C ASP A 24 -20.96 5.59 -13.79
N GLU A 25 -20.48 4.37 -13.49
CA GLU A 25 -21.28 3.29 -12.92
C GLU A 25 -21.38 3.33 -11.38
N VAL A 26 -20.61 4.20 -10.73
CA VAL A 26 -20.61 4.35 -9.27
C VAL A 26 -21.04 5.75 -8.85
N PRO A 27 -21.64 5.92 -7.64
CA PRO A 27 -21.97 7.24 -7.13
C PRO A 27 -20.72 8.11 -6.97
N SER A 28 -20.79 9.38 -7.36
CA SER A 28 -19.69 10.35 -7.18
C SER A 28 -19.41 10.67 -5.70
N CYS A 29 -20.34 10.38 -4.80
CA CYS A 29 -20.20 10.46 -3.36
C CYS A 29 -21.24 9.55 -2.71
N LEU A 30 -20.88 8.85 -1.63
CA LEU A 30 -21.83 8.06 -0.85
C LEU A 30 -22.73 9.01 -0.03
N PRO A 31 -24.07 8.84 -0.03
CA PRO A 31 -24.97 9.70 0.75
C PRO A 31 -24.61 9.80 2.25
N LEU A 32 -24.14 8.68 2.83
CA LEU A 32 -23.64 8.64 4.20
C LEU A 32 -22.44 9.58 4.39
N ALA A 33 -21.49 9.59 3.45
CA ALA A 33 -20.31 10.45 3.49
C ALA A 33 -20.70 11.93 3.47
N ARG A 34 -21.57 12.30 2.52
CA ARG A 34 -22.06 13.67 2.40
C ARG A 34 -22.78 14.12 3.67
N GLY A 35 -23.58 13.25 4.28
CA GLY A 35 -24.26 13.53 5.54
C GLY A 35 -23.33 13.65 6.75
N ALA A 36 -22.27 12.83 6.80
CA ALA A 36 -21.34 12.79 7.93
C ALA A 36 -20.27 13.89 7.89
N PHE A 37 -19.69 14.14 6.71
CA PHE A 37 -18.52 15.01 6.54
C PHE A 37 -18.85 16.36 5.91
N GLY A 38 -19.97 16.47 5.18
CA GLY A 38 -20.44 17.73 4.60
C GLY A 38 -19.66 18.22 3.37
N ASN A 39 -18.74 17.43 2.83
CA ASN A 39 -17.95 17.72 1.64
C ASN A 39 -18.06 16.61 0.57
N GLU A 40 -17.60 16.92 -0.64
CA GLU A 40 -17.37 15.92 -1.70
C GLU A 40 -16.00 15.23 -1.50
N PRO A 41 -15.82 14.01 -2.00
CA PRO A 41 -14.53 13.32 -1.91
C PRO A 41 -13.47 13.99 -2.78
N ASP A 42 -12.29 14.22 -2.19
CA ASP A 42 -11.12 14.74 -2.90
C ASP A 42 -10.64 13.75 -3.97
N ALA A 43 -10.73 12.45 -3.69
CA ALA A 43 -10.34 11.37 -4.60
C ALA A 43 -11.31 10.19 -4.52
N ILE A 44 -11.52 9.52 -5.65
CA ILE A 44 -12.18 8.21 -5.73
C ILE A 44 -11.20 7.24 -6.38
N ASN A 45 -10.78 6.24 -5.61
CA ASN A 45 -9.80 5.26 -6.08
C ASN A 45 -10.45 3.89 -6.28
N LEU A 46 -9.95 3.16 -7.27
CA LEU A 46 -10.24 1.76 -7.55
C LEU A 46 -9.04 0.91 -7.16
N TRP A 47 -9.33 -0.17 -6.43
CA TRP A 47 -8.34 -1.18 -6.05
C TRP A 47 -8.70 -2.54 -6.64
N ILE A 48 -7.74 -3.17 -7.32
CA ILE A 48 -7.88 -4.54 -7.85
C ILE A 48 -6.59 -5.30 -7.57
N GLY A 49 -6.69 -6.40 -6.82
CA GLY A 49 -5.56 -7.26 -6.50
C GLY A 49 -6.03 -8.64 -6.07
N ASP A 50 -5.11 -9.58 -5.93
CA ASP A 50 -5.38 -10.90 -5.37
C ASP A 50 -4.90 -11.02 -3.92
N SER A 51 -5.15 -12.19 -3.30
CA SER A 51 -4.78 -12.49 -1.91
C SER A 51 -3.30 -12.32 -1.55
N ARG A 52 -2.40 -12.19 -2.52
CA ARG A 52 -0.96 -11.96 -2.32
C ARG A 52 -0.63 -10.47 -2.14
N ALA A 53 -1.52 -9.57 -2.55
CA ALA A 53 -1.33 -8.12 -2.45
C ALA A 53 -1.66 -7.63 -1.04
N VAL A 54 -0.62 -7.35 -0.25
CA VAL A 54 -0.73 -6.87 1.14
C VAL A 54 -0.20 -5.44 1.23
N SER A 55 -0.98 -4.54 1.81
CA SER A 55 -0.56 -3.19 2.16
C SER A 55 0.02 -3.18 3.57
N ALA A 56 1.21 -2.61 3.74
CA ALA A 56 1.81 -2.45 5.07
C ALA A 56 1.01 -1.47 5.94
N ILE A 57 1.25 -1.48 7.26
CA ILE A 57 0.71 -0.46 8.16
C ILE A 57 1.15 0.93 7.67
N HIS A 58 0.18 1.82 7.56
CA HIS A 58 0.37 3.23 7.29
C HIS A 58 -0.80 4.01 7.90
N LYS A 59 -0.74 5.34 7.79
CA LYS A 59 -1.83 6.23 8.15
C LYS A 59 -1.99 7.26 7.05
N ASP A 60 -3.23 7.71 6.88
CA ASP A 60 -3.58 8.74 5.91
C ASP A 60 -4.05 9.98 6.66
N HIS A 61 -4.10 11.11 5.96
CA HIS A 61 -4.69 12.35 6.49
C HIS A 61 -6.11 12.56 5.94
N TYR A 62 -6.78 11.47 5.57
CA TYR A 62 -8.11 11.45 4.98
C TYR A 62 -9.09 10.68 5.84
N GLU A 63 -10.34 11.12 5.82
CA GLU A 63 -11.47 10.30 6.22
C GLU A 63 -11.79 9.34 5.06
N ASN A 64 -11.51 8.05 5.25
CA ASN A 64 -11.68 7.04 4.22
C ASN A 64 -13.01 6.30 4.38
N LEU A 65 -13.72 6.08 3.27
CA LEU A 65 -14.78 5.08 3.17
C LEU A 65 -14.36 4.00 2.18
N TYR A 66 -14.31 2.75 2.64
CA TYR A 66 -13.83 1.64 1.85
C TYR A 66 -14.97 0.69 1.49
N ALA A 67 -15.42 0.74 0.23
CA ALA A 67 -16.46 -0.13 -0.29
C ALA A 67 -15.87 -1.35 -1.01
N VAL A 68 -16.38 -2.54 -0.72
CA VAL A 68 -15.98 -3.77 -1.42
C VAL A 68 -17.09 -4.17 -2.40
N PHE A 69 -16.75 -4.24 -3.68
CA PHE A 69 -17.69 -4.66 -4.73
C PHE A 69 -17.68 -6.18 -4.94
N GLU A 70 -16.50 -6.80 -4.96
CA GLU A 70 -16.33 -8.24 -5.13
C GLU A 70 -15.22 -8.76 -4.21
N GLY A 71 -15.42 -9.97 -3.64
CA GLY A 71 -14.49 -10.57 -2.69
C GLY A 71 -14.61 -10.01 -1.28
N GLU A 72 -13.49 -9.92 -0.59
CA GLU A 72 -13.40 -9.38 0.77
C GLU A 72 -12.06 -8.66 1.01
N LYS A 73 -12.06 -7.70 1.93
CA LYS A 73 -10.87 -6.99 2.40
C LYS A 73 -10.75 -7.18 3.91
N THR A 74 -9.62 -7.70 4.35
CA THR A 74 -9.28 -7.80 5.77
C THR A 74 -8.43 -6.61 6.17
N PHE A 75 -8.83 -5.93 7.26
CA PHE A 75 -8.13 -4.80 7.85
C PHE A 75 -7.64 -5.16 9.25
N THR A 76 -6.41 -4.78 9.55
CA THR A 76 -5.89 -4.67 10.90
C THR A 76 -5.73 -3.17 11.21
N LEU A 77 -6.66 -2.63 11.99
CA LEU A 77 -6.72 -1.22 12.36
C LEU A 77 -6.03 -1.01 13.71
N LEU A 78 -5.20 0.02 13.78
CA LEU A 78 -4.51 0.43 15.00
C LEU A 78 -4.95 1.87 15.33
N PRO A 79 -5.49 2.14 16.52
CA PRO A 79 -5.86 3.50 16.89
C PRO A 79 -4.62 4.41 16.94
N PRO A 80 -4.75 5.73 16.69
CA PRO A 80 -3.63 6.66 16.76
C PRO A 80 -2.88 6.63 18.12
N SER A 81 -3.57 6.27 19.21
CA SER A 81 -2.99 6.10 20.54
C SER A 81 -1.93 4.99 20.61
N ASP A 82 -1.94 4.03 19.70
CA ASP A 82 -0.98 2.93 19.66
C ASP A 82 0.32 3.27 18.93
N PHE A 83 0.40 4.43 18.28
CA PHE A 83 1.59 4.88 17.55
C PHE A 83 2.91 4.73 18.35
N PRO A 84 2.99 5.03 19.67
CA PRO A 84 4.20 4.83 20.47
C PRO A 84 4.72 3.38 20.51
N PHE A 85 3.90 2.40 20.14
CA PHE A 85 4.20 0.97 20.15
C PHE A 85 4.66 0.43 18.79
N LEU A 86 4.54 1.21 17.71
CA LEU A 86 4.73 0.76 16.32
C LEU A 86 6.18 0.88 15.80
N HIS A 87 7.10 1.42 16.61
CA HIS A 87 8.54 1.48 16.31
C HIS A 87 8.88 2.14 14.96
N GLU A 88 8.24 3.28 14.66
CA GLU A 88 8.61 4.08 13.50
C GLU A 88 10.12 4.38 13.48
N GLY A 89 10.73 4.27 12.30
CA GLY A 89 12.14 4.58 12.09
C GLY A 89 12.36 5.16 10.68
N HIS A 90 13.59 5.63 10.42
CA HIS A 90 13.94 6.20 9.12
C HIS A 90 14.71 5.20 8.25
N TYR A 91 14.10 4.80 7.15
CA TYR A 91 14.61 3.79 6.22
C TYR A 91 14.99 4.43 4.90
N ARG A 92 16.00 3.87 4.24
CA ARG A 92 16.40 4.29 2.91
C ARG A 92 15.32 3.89 1.91
N GLU A 93 14.89 4.84 1.08
CA GLU A 93 13.90 4.55 0.03
C GLU A 93 14.51 3.62 -1.02
N ALA A 94 13.68 2.73 -1.56
CA ALA A 94 14.06 1.81 -2.61
C ALA A 94 12.86 1.47 -3.49
N ARG A 95 13.11 1.09 -4.74
CA ARG A 95 12.08 0.73 -5.72
C ARG A 95 12.41 -0.58 -6.40
N PHE A 96 11.37 -1.38 -6.67
CA PHE A 96 11.51 -2.56 -7.52
C PHE A 96 11.58 -2.13 -9.00
N VAL A 97 12.59 -2.62 -9.71
CA VAL A 97 12.79 -2.36 -11.14
C VAL A 97 12.69 -3.68 -11.90
N SER A 98 11.75 -3.76 -12.83
CA SER A 98 11.58 -4.93 -13.70
C SER A 98 12.73 -5.03 -14.70
N ARG A 99 13.29 -6.22 -14.86
CA ARG A 99 14.30 -6.54 -15.86
C ARG A 99 13.64 -6.56 -17.24
N ARG A 100 13.80 -5.50 -18.02
CA ARG A 100 13.37 -5.53 -19.43
C ARG A 100 14.28 -6.49 -20.21
N ARG A 101 13.69 -7.27 -21.12
CA ARG A 101 14.40 -8.31 -21.91
C ARG A 101 15.41 -7.75 -22.92
N THR A 102 15.58 -6.42 -23.01
CA THR A 102 16.36 -5.74 -24.05
C THR A 102 17.35 -4.70 -23.53
N ASP A 103 17.77 -4.78 -22.27
CA ASP A 103 18.85 -3.91 -21.78
C ASP A 103 20.19 -4.48 -22.25
N SER A 104 20.47 -4.26 -23.54
CA SER A 104 21.78 -4.42 -24.14
C SER A 104 22.71 -3.44 -23.44
N ALA A 105 23.85 -3.95 -22.95
CA ALA A 105 24.85 -3.24 -22.16
C ALA A 105 25.15 -1.82 -22.71
N GLY A 106 24.56 -0.80 -22.08
CA GLY A 106 24.82 0.61 -22.34
C GLY A 106 25.54 1.23 -21.15
N SER A 107 26.71 1.81 -21.43
CA SER A 107 27.59 2.67 -20.62
C SER A 107 27.20 2.93 -19.15
N ARG A 108 28.03 2.46 -18.21
CA ARG A 108 27.93 2.79 -16.78
C ARG A 108 28.45 4.22 -16.55
N SER A 109 27.55 5.15 -16.25
CA SER A 109 27.93 6.45 -15.65
C SER A 109 28.28 6.27 -14.16
N SER A 110 29.11 7.16 -13.61
CA SER A 110 29.46 7.18 -12.19
C SER A 110 28.31 7.59 -11.26
N ASP A 111 27.23 8.14 -11.81
CA ASP A 111 25.99 8.52 -11.11
C ASP A 111 24.89 7.46 -11.26
N ALA A 112 25.26 6.23 -11.63
CA ALA A 112 24.30 5.14 -11.80
C ALA A 112 23.67 4.73 -10.44
N PRO A 113 22.35 4.51 -10.38
CA PRO A 113 21.68 4.08 -9.15
C PRO A 113 22.32 2.83 -8.54
N GLN A 114 22.42 2.79 -7.21
CA GLN A 114 22.88 1.59 -6.51
C GLN A 114 21.83 0.49 -6.62
N LEU A 115 22.07 -0.47 -7.53
CA LEU A 115 21.28 -1.67 -7.65
C LEU A 115 21.75 -2.70 -6.61
N LEU A 116 20.88 -3.05 -5.67
CA LEU A 116 21.06 -4.27 -4.89
C LEU A 116 20.72 -5.48 -5.76
N GLY A 117 21.40 -6.59 -5.49
CA GLY A 117 21.26 -7.85 -6.23
C GLY A 117 19.81 -8.29 -6.39
N PRO A 118 19.55 -9.26 -7.27
CA PRO A 118 18.19 -9.67 -7.57
C PRO A 118 17.47 -10.11 -6.27
N VAL A 119 16.17 -9.83 -6.18
CA VAL A 119 15.31 -10.15 -5.01
C VAL A 119 15.30 -11.67 -4.69
N GLY A 120 15.84 -12.47 -5.61
CA GLY A 120 16.23 -13.86 -5.43
C GLY A 120 17.02 -14.33 -6.66
N PRO A 121 17.65 -15.53 -6.62
CA PRO A 121 18.54 -16.01 -7.69
C PRO A 121 17.89 -16.12 -9.10
N SER A 122 16.56 -16.06 -9.19
CA SER A 122 15.79 -16.13 -10.44
C SER A 122 14.73 -15.02 -10.58
N SER A 123 14.89 -13.91 -9.84
CA SER A 123 13.94 -12.78 -9.84
C SER A 123 13.98 -12.00 -11.16
N SER A 124 12.78 -11.64 -11.65
CA SER A 124 12.60 -10.68 -12.76
C SER A 124 12.77 -9.22 -12.32
N PHE A 125 13.04 -8.98 -11.03
CA PHE A 125 13.16 -7.64 -10.44
C PHE A 125 14.48 -7.46 -9.68
N TYR A 126 15.00 -6.24 -9.74
CA TYR A 126 16.10 -5.73 -8.92
C TYR A 126 15.58 -4.64 -7.98
N VAL A 127 16.34 -4.33 -6.93
CA VAL A 127 16.04 -3.22 -6.01
C VAL A 127 16.98 -2.07 -6.34
N GLN A 128 16.42 -0.95 -6.78
CA GLN A 128 17.12 0.30 -6.92
C GLN A 128 17.00 1.08 -5.62
N LEU A 129 18.13 1.45 -5.04
CA LEU A 129 18.16 2.29 -3.85
C LEU A 129 18.17 3.77 -4.23
N GLU A 130 17.43 4.56 -3.48
CA GLU A 130 17.42 6.02 -3.59
C GLU A 130 18.31 6.63 -2.49
N ASP A 131 18.64 7.92 -2.64
CA ASP A 131 19.44 8.66 -1.65
C ASP A 131 18.59 9.30 -0.53
N THR A 132 17.27 9.19 -0.65
CA THR A 132 16.28 9.66 0.32
C THR A 132 16.07 8.65 1.45
N ARG A 133 15.67 9.17 2.61
CA ARG A 133 15.19 8.36 3.75
C ARG A 133 13.82 8.83 4.17
N LEU A 134 12.94 7.89 4.48
CA LEU A 134 11.55 8.16 4.84
C LEU A 134 11.22 7.51 6.19
N PRO A 135 10.35 8.13 7.00
CA PRO A 135 9.78 7.47 8.16
C PRO A 135 8.91 6.30 7.71
N TRP A 136 9.04 5.15 8.37
CA TRP A 136 8.25 3.96 8.09
C TRP A 136 8.04 3.13 9.35
N ILE A 137 6.88 2.47 9.44
CA ILE A 137 6.56 1.50 10.48
C ILE A 137 7.03 0.11 10.02
N PRO A 138 8.02 -0.51 10.68
CA PRO A 138 8.65 -1.74 10.19
C PRO A 138 7.98 -3.02 10.70
N VAL A 139 6.89 -2.88 11.47
CA VAL A 139 6.23 -4.00 12.14
C VAL A 139 5.15 -4.59 11.24
N ASP A 140 5.01 -5.91 11.31
CA ASP A 140 3.87 -6.65 10.77
C ASP A 140 2.95 -6.98 11.97
N PRO A 141 1.74 -6.40 12.04
CA PRO A 141 0.85 -6.61 13.18
C PRO A 141 0.21 -8.01 13.14
N ASP A 142 0.11 -8.62 11.96
CA ASP A 142 -0.49 -9.94 11.77
C ASP A 142 0.55 -11.05 12.03
N ARG A 143 1.85 -10.71 11.98
CA ARG A 143 2.97 -11.61 12.28
C ARG A 143 4.02 -10.92 13.18
N PRO A 144 3.67 -10.59 14.42
CA PRO A 144 4.51 -9.73 15.26
C PRO A 144 5.83 -10.40 15.70
N ASP A 145 6.94 -9.73 15.42
CA ASP A 145 8.25 -10.07 16.01
C ASP A 145 8.46 -9.29 17.31
N PHE A 146 8.02 -9.86 18.42
CA PHE A 146 8.16 -9.24 19.74
C PHE A 146 9.59 -9.27 20.30
N THR A 147 10.50 -10.03 19.70
CA THR A 147 11.91 -10.01 20.10
C THR A 147 12.55 -8.73 19.58
N ARG A 148 12.27 -8.39 18.32
CA ARG A 148 12.77 -7.18 17.68
C ARG A 148 11.97 -5.93 18.05
N TYR A 149 10.66 -6.07 18.24
CA TYR A 149 9.72 -4.98 18.48
C TYR A 149 8.90 -5.18 19.77
N PRO A 150 9.54 -5.22 20.95
CA PRO A 150 8.89 -5.62 22.19
C PRO A 150 7.69 -4.75 22.59
N ARG A 151 7.72 -3.45 22.29
CA ARG A 151 6.60 -2.53 22.59
C ARG A 151 5.30 -2.88 21.86
N LEU A 152 5.36 -3.62 20.74
CA LEU A 152 4.18 -3.99 19.96
C LEU A 152 3.19 -4.85 20.77
N ARG A 153 3.65 -5.50 21.85
CA ARG A 153 2.80 -6.24 22.81
C ARG A 153 1.74 -5.36 23.48
N HIS A 154 1.92 -4.05 23.46
CA HIS A 154 1.02 -3.07 24.06
C HIS A 154 0.09 -2.40 23.05
N ALA A 155 0.15 -2.78 21.77
CA ALA A 155 -0.81 -2.34 20.77
C ALA A 155 -2.12 -3.12 20.89
N HIS A 156 -3.21 -2.51 20.43
CA HIS A 156 -4.59 -2.96 20.53
C HIS A 156 -5.20 -3.04 19.12
N PRO A 157 -4.76 -4.00 18.29
CA PRO A 157 -5.28 -4.14 16.93
C PRO A 157 -6.77 -4.50 16.94
N ILE A 158 -7.51 -3.89 16.04
CA ILE A 158 -8.90 -4.21 15.73
C ILE A 158 -8.92 -4.88 14.36
N HIS A 159 -9.46 -6.10 14.30
CA HIS A 159 -9.56 -6.84 13.06
C HIS A 159 -10.97 -6.72 12.49
N CYS A 160 -11.07 -6.34 11.22
CA CYS A 160 -12.32 -6.21 10.49
C CYS A 160 -12.20 -6.91 9.13
N CYS A 161 -13.29 -7.53 8.69
CA CYS A 161 -13.42 -8.11 7.36
C CYS A 161 -14.63 -7.45 6.70
N VAL A 162 -14.38 -6.77 5.57
CA VAL A 162 -15.38 -6.09 4.76
C VAL A 162 -15.62 -6.94 3.52
N ARG A 163 -16.86 -7.35 3.29
CA ARG A 163 -17.27 -8.24 2.18
C ARG A 163 -17.97 -7.46 1.08
N ALA A 164 -18.16 -8.13 -0.06
CA ALA A 164 -18.95 -7.61 -1.16
C ALA A 164 -20.29 -7.01 -0.70
N GLY A 165 -20.52 -5.74 -1.05
CA GLY A 165 -21.69 -4.95 -0.67
C GLY A 165 -21.55 -4.18 0.65
N GLU A 166 -20.48 -4.38 1.42
CA GLU A 166 -20.22 -3.69 2.67
C GLU A 166 -19.30 -2.46 2.47
N VAL A 167 -19.40 -1.53 3.43
CA VAL A 167 -18.58 -0.32 3.52
C VAL A 167 -18.01 -0.24 4.93
N LEU A 168 -16.71 0.04 5.03
CA LEU A 168 -16.02 0.44 6.26
C LEU A 168 -15.82 1.96 6.29
#